data_AF-A0A3M1FLI8-F1
#
_entry.id   AF-A0A3M1FLI8-F1
#
_cell.length_a   1.000
_cell.length_b   1.000
_cell.length_c   1.000
_cell.angle_alpha   90.00
_cell.angle_beta   90.00
_cell.angle_gamma   90.00
#
_symmetry.space_group_name_H-M   'P 1'
#
loop_
_entity.id
_entity.type
_entity.pdbx_description
1 polymer ?
#
loop_
_entity_poly.entity_id
_entity_poly.type
_entity_poly.pdbx_seq_one_letter_code
_entity_poly.pdbx_strand_id
1 'polypeptide(L)' 'MILGFLDELSQNPPHYLVDTQNPITPIWELPYSTPRIAKKVEYLKSHFHPLKFIGNWVIYIWNP' A
#
# COMPACT_ATOMS: atom_id res chain seq x y z
N MET A 1 -2.13 11.96 9.47
CA MET A 1 -3.02 11.67 8.33
C MET A 1 -2.72 10.34 7.64
N ILE A 2 -1.52 9.75 7.77
CA ILE A 2 -1.16 8.48 7.08
C ILE A 2 -1.60 7.20 7.82
N LEU A 3 -1.65 7.23 9.16
CA LEU A 3 -2.08 6.08 9.96
C LEU A 3 -3.55 5.72 9.71
N GLY A 4 -4.43 6.72 9.55
CA GLY A 4 -5.84 6.48 9.25
C GLY A 4 -6.05 5.76 7.91
N PHE A 5 -5.28 6.16 6.89
CA PHE A 5 -5.31 5.50 5.58
C PHE A 5 -4.83 4.04 5.64
N LEU A 6 -3.73 3.76 6.36
CA LEU A 6 -3.23 2.38 6.53
C LEU A 6 -4.19 1.53 7.37
N ASP A 7 -4.85 2.13 8.37
CA ASP A 7 -5.86 1.49 9.19
C ASP A 7 -7.09 1.11 8.35
N GLU A 8 -7.57 2.03 7.52
CA GLU A 8 -8.69 1.81 6.61
C GLU A 8 -8.40 0.72 5.58
N LEU A 9 -7.22 0.75 4.94
CA LEU A 9 -6.78 -0.30 4.02
C LEU A 9 -6.68 -1.68 4.68
N SER A 10 -6.33 -1.73 5.97
CA SER A 10 -6.23 -2.99 6.69
C SER A 10 -7.60 -3.54 7.12
N GLN A 11 -8.55 -2.65 7.44
CA GLN A 11 -9.88 -3.03 7.91
C GLN A 11 -10.86 -3.32 6.76
N ASN A 12 -10.74 -2.57 5.66
CA ASN A 12 -11.59 -2.69 4.49
C ASN A 12 -10.71 -2.69 3.23
N PRO A 13 -9.96 -3.79 2.98
CA PRO A 13 -9.04 -3.82 1.86
C PRO A 13 -9.80 -3.73 0.54
N PRO A 14 -9.49 -2.74 -0.33
CA PRO A 14 -10.07 -2.70 -1.66
C PRO A 14 -9.58 -3.90 -2.47
N HIS A 15 -10.42 -4.41 -3.37
CA HIS A 15 -10.02 -5.52 -4.25
C HIS A 15 -8.83 -5.15 -5.15
N TYR A 16 -8.77 -3.88 -5.58
CA TYR A 16 -7.66 -3.32 -6.34
C TYR A 16 -7.12 -2.05 -5.69
N LEU A 17 -5.80 -1.90 -5.70
CA LEU A 17 -5.10 -0.69 -5.27
C LEU A 17 -4.26 -0.18 -6.44
N VAL A 18 -4.41 1.09 -6.80
CA VAL A 18 -3.63 1.71 -7.88
C VAL A 18 -2.58 2.61 -7.26
N ASP A 19 -1.31 2.22 -7.38
CA ASP A 19 -0.17 3.06 -7.08
C ASP A 19 0.26 3.76 -8.36
N THR A 20 -0.19 4.99 -8.52
CA THR A 20 0.40 5.88 -9.50
C THR A 20 1.76 6.26 -8.92
N GLN A 21 2.89 5.70 -9.41
CA GLN A 21 4.23 5.94 -8.84
C GLN A 21 4.40 7.43 -8.57
N ASN A 22 4.13 7.84 -7.33
CA ASN A 22 4.22 9.21 -6.93
C ASN A 22 5.63 9.33 -6.40
N PRO A 23 6.55 9.98 -7.14
CA PRO A 23 7.95 10.06 -6.74
C PRO A 23 8.13 10.81 -5.40
N ILE A 24 7.09 11.51 -4.93
CA ILE A 24 7.08 12.24 -3.67
C ILE A 24 6.64 11.34 -2.50
N THR A 25 5.75 10.36 -2.74
CA THR A 25 5.21 9.46 -1.70
C THR A 25 4.79 8.09 -2.29
N PRO A 26 5.73 7.16 -2.50
CA PRO A 26 5.38 5.79 -2.87
C PRO A 26 4.61 5.14 -1.71
N ILE A 27 3.51 4.43 -1.99
CA ILE A 27 2.63 3.83 -0.95
C ILE A 27 3.43 2.93 0.01
N TRP A 28 4.48 2.31 -0.51
CA TRP A 28 5.31 1.31 0.15
C TRP A 28 6.66 1.81 0.67
N GLU A 29 7.02 3.06 0.41
CA GLU A 29 8.32 3.65 0.79
C GLU A 29 8.15 4.90 1.65
N LEU A 30 7.06 4.95 2.42
CA LEU A 30 6.83 5.99 3.41
C LEU A 30 7.94 5.96 4.47
N PRO A 31 8.44 7.11 4.96
CA PRO A 31 9.42 7.14 6.04
C PRO A 31 8.82 6.49 7.28
N TYR A 32 9.31 5.28 7.61
CA TYR A 32 8.87 4.45 8.72
C TYR A 32 9.25 5.08 10.07
N SER A 33 8.53 6.13 10.44
CA SER A 33 8.79 6.92 11.65
C SER A 33 8.49 6.16 12.94
N THR A 34 7.80 5.01 12.88
CA THR A 34 7.53 4.15 14.04
C THR A 34 7.45 2.65 13.67
N PRO A 35 7.80 1.72 14.58
CA PRO A 35 7.64 0.28 14.37
C PRO A 35 6.20 -0.16 14.06
N ARG A 36 5.20 0.59 14.56
CA ARG A 36 3.78 0.33 14.30
C ARG A 36 3.42 0.53 12.83
N ILE A 37 3.95 1.57 12.20
CA ILE A 37 3.71 1.86 10.78
C ILE A 37 4.42 0.81 9.91
N ALA A 38 5.66 0.44 10.26
CA ALA A 38 6.42 -0.59 9.54
C ALA A 38 5.66 -1.93 9.49
N LYS A 39 5.18 -2.43 10.63
CA LYS A 39 4.40 -3.68 10.68
C LYS A 39 3.14 -3.66 9.84
N LYS A 40 2.43 -2.52 9.80
CA LYS A 40 1.22 -2.37 8.97
C LYS A 40 1.55 -2.37 7.49
N VAL A 41 2.61 -1.69 7.09
CA VAL A 41 3.07 -1.70 5.70
C VAL A 41 3.49 -3.10 5.28
N GLU A 42 4.23 -3.83 6.12
CA GLU A 42 4.59 -5.23 5.85
C GLU A 42 3.36 -6.14 5.71
N TYR A 43 2.38 -5.99 6.61
CA TYR A 43 1.11 -6.70 6.53
C TYR A 43 0.38 -6.42 5.20
N LEU A 44 0.25 -5.16 4.81
CA LEU A 44 -0.42 -4.82 3.56
C LEU A 44 0.37 -5.32 2.33
N LYS A 45 1.70 -5.25 2.35
CA LYS A 45 2.57 -5.81 1.29
C LYS A 45 2.44 -7.31 1.12
N SER A 46 2.16 -8.06 2.19
CA SER A 46 1.99 -9.51 2.09
C SER A 46 0.69 -9.93 1.42
N HIS A 47 -0.31 -9.05 1.38
CA HIS A 47 -1.64 -9.34 0.81
C HIS A 47 -1.88 -8.63 -0.53
N PHE A 48 -1.28 -7.46 -0.76
CA PHE A 48 -1.35 -6.77 -2.05
C PHE A 48 -0.25 -7.24 -3.00
N HIS A 49 -0.64 -8.00 -4.03
CA HIS A 49 0.29 -8.48 -5.05
C HIS A 49 0.18 -7.66 -6.34
N PRO A 50 1.30 -7.37 -7.04
CA PRO A 50 1.26 -6.65 -8.30
C PRO A 50 0.53 -7.49 -9.36
N LEU A 51 -0.56 -6.94 -9.89
CA LEU A 51 -1.35 -7.54 -10.96
C LEU A 51 -0.92 -7.04 -12.33
N LYS A 52 -0.70 -5.73 -12.49
CA LYS A 52 -0.39 -5.12 -13.79
C LYS A 52 0.41 -3.82 -13.64
N PHE A 53 1.27 -3.56 -14.62
CA PHE A 53 1.99 -2.29 -14.79
C PHE A 53 1.40 -1.53 -15.99
N ILE A 54 1.08 -0.25 -15.82
CA ILE A 54 0.54 0.63 -16.87
C ILE A 54 1.38 1.91 -16.90
N GLY A 55 2.38 1.95 -17.77
CA GLY A 55 3.39 3.02 -17.73
C GLY A 55 4.08 3.04 -16.36
N ASN A 56 3.97 4.17 -15.65
CA ASN A 56 4.52 4.35 -14.31
C ASN A 56 3.53 3.94 -13.20
N TRP A 57 2.40 3.31 -13.52
CA TRP A 57 1.41 2.91 -12.52
C TRP A 57 1.51 1.42 -12.24
N VAL A 58 1.28 1.04 -10.99
CA VAL A 58 1.20 -0.35 -10.54
C VAL A 58 -0.20 -0.59 -10.01
N ILE A 59 -0.87 -1.60 -10.54
CA ILE A 59 -2.14 -2.10 -10.01
C ILE A 59 -1.83 -3.31 -9.14
N TYR A 60 -2.20 -3.24 -7.88
CA TYR A 60 -2.17 -4.36 -6.94
C TYR A 60 -3.55 -4.98 -6.80
N ILE A 61 -3.59 -6.29 -6.56
CA ILE A 61 -4.80 -7.04 -6.20
C ILE A 61 -4.67 -7.53 -4.77
N TRP A 62 -5.75 -7.43 -4.00
CA TRP A 62 -5.81 -8.01 -2.66
C TRP A 62 -6.04 -9.52 -2.74
N ASN A 63 -5.15 -10.29 -2.12
CA ASN A 63 -5.29 -11.73 -1.93
C ASN A 63 -5.30 -12.05 -0.43
N PRO A 64 -6.43 -12.52 0.13
CA PRO A 64 -6.55 -12.81 1.56
C PRO A 64 -5.75 -14.03 2.01
#